data_AF-A4HRF0-F1
#
_entry.id   AF-A4HRF0-F1
#
_cell.length_a   1.000
_cell.length_b   1.000
_cell.length_c   1.000
_cell.angle_alpha   90.00
_cell.angle_beta   90.00
_cell.angle_gamma   90.00
#
_symmetry.space_group_name_H-M   'P 1'
#
loop_
_entity.id
_entity.type
_entity.pdbx_description
1 polymer ?
#
loop_
_entity_poly.entity_id
_entity_poly.type
_entity_poly.pdbx_seq_one_letter_code
_entity_poly.pdbx_strand_id
1 'polypeptide(L)'
;MSTYDKSDQIGYDETDNTLNAELEEMMARTPPEVQRHLQHRIHDGILQRMKEETTRKCITFIQKYEQCVNSQKPYNMKLCYPHRDAMNGCAQEVNREENYQRYRIMYLRGELLRYHEKRIAGKMEAFKVKAPDAIRGWKHDYAPKYMHMMEDLGAAPLGNAVGTAEETTNSK
;
A
#
# COMPACT_ATOMS: atom_id res chain seq x y z
N MET A 1 30.14 -15.33 -0.60
CA MET A 1 29.74 -14.08 0.09
C MET A 1 28.24 -14.16 0.28
N SER A 2 27.75 -14.09 1.53
CA SER A 2 26.31 -13.99 1.80
C SER A 2 25.73 -12.86 0.96
N THR A 3 24.72 -13.14 0.15
CA THR A 3 23.83 -12.14 -0.45
C THR A 3 23.06 -11.50 0.70
N TYR A 4 23.75 -10.65 1.47
CA TYR A 4 23.12 -9.79 2.45
C TYR A 4 22.08 -8.98 1.68
N ASP A 5 20.83 -9.12 2.11
CA ASP A 5 19.78 -8.20 1.75
C ASP A 5 20.32 -6.79 2.02
N LYS A 6 20.49 -6.01 0.95
CA LYS A 6 20.94 -4.63 1.07
C LYS A 6 19.77 -3.71 1.40
N SER A 7 18.57 -4.25 1.63
CA SER A 7 17.41 -3.51 2.17
C SER A 7 17.81 -2.58 3.31
N ASP A 8 18.65 -3.08 4.21
CA ASP A 8 19.03 -2.39 5.45
C ASP A 8 19.91 -1.16 5.19
N GLN A 9 20.44 -0.98 3.99
CA GLN A 9 21.32 0.15 3.61
C GLN A 9 20.61 1.24 2.80
N ILE A 10 19.31 1.09 2.53
CA ILE A 10 18.59 1.95 1.57
C ILE A 10 17.77 2.99 2.33
N GLY A 11 18.15 4.26 2.19
CA GLY A 11 17.30 5.43 2.48
C GLY A 11 16.80 5.55 3.92
N TYR A 12 17.65 6.00 4.84
CA TYR A 12 17.23 6.46 6.18
C TYR A 12 17.09 7.99 6.21
N ASP A 13 16.42 8.61 5.23
CA ASP A 13 15.86 9.91 5.57
C ASP A 13 14.66 9.71 6.52
N GLU A 14 14.35 10.71 7.34
CA GLU A 14 13.25 10.62 8.31
C GLU A 14 11.90 10.32 7.63
N THR A 15 11.79 10.68 6.34
CA THR A 15 10.60 10.45 5.52
C THR A 15 10.46 8.98 5.15
N ASP A 16 11.52 8.33 4.68
CA ASP A 16 11.57 6.91 4.34
C ASP A 16 11.26 6.04 5.56
N ASN A 17 11.80 6.40 6.74
CA ASN A 17 11.46 5.73 8.00
C ASN A 17 9.97 5.86 8.36
N THR A 18 9.41 7.05 8.20
CA THR A 18 7.98 7.30 8.44
C THR A 18 7.11 6.50 7.48
N LEU A 19 7.50 6.45 6.19
CA LEU A 19 6.81 5.67 5.17
C LEU A 19 6.89 4.17 5.44
N ASN A 20 8.04 3.66 5.89
CA ASN A 20 8.20 2.26 6.27
C ASN A 20 7.33 1.90 7.48
N ALA A 21 7.27 2.74 8.50
CA ALA A 21 6.39 2.52 9.65
C ALA A 21 4.89 2.53 9.25
N GLU A 22 4.47 3.47 8.41
CA GLU A 22 3.10 3.50 7.84
C GLU A 22 2.80 2.20 7.06
N LEU A 23 3.75 1.75 6.25
CA LEU A 23 3.66 0.52 5.47
C LEU A 23 3.54 -0.72 6.36
N GLU A 24 4.35 -0.84 7.40
CA GLU A 24 4.30 -1.95 8.35
C GLU A 24 2.93 -2.03 9.04
N GLU A 25 2.36 -0.89 9.44
CA GLU A 25 1.03 -0.83 10.06
C GLU A 25 -0.08 -1.24 9.08
N MET A 26 0.00 -0.81 7.81
CA MET A 26 -0.94 -1.23 6.77
C MET A 26 -0.79 -2.72 6.45
N MET A 27 0.44 -3.22 6.37
CA MET A 27 0.71 -4.64 6.14
C MET A 27 0.18 -5.50 7.29
N ALA A 28 0.40 -5.12 8.55
CA ALA A 28 -0.10 -5.85 9.71
C ALA A 28 -1.63 -6.02 9.71
N ARG A 29 -2.36 -5.07 9.11
CA ARG A 29 -3.83 -5.10 8.98
C ARG A 29 -4.34 -5.76 7.69
N THR A 30 -3.44 -6.23 6.83
CA THR A 30 -3.75 -6.82 5.52
C THR A 30 -3.57 -8.34 5.56
N PRO A 31 -4.53 -9.14 5.08
CA PRO A 31 -4.40 -10.60 5.07
C PRO A 31 -3.18 -11.09 4.27
N PRO A 32 -2.47 -12.16 4.70
CA PRO A 32 -1.24 -12.63 4.05
C PRO A 32 -1.40 -12.99 2.56
N GLU A 33 -2.56 -13.54 2.17
CA GLU A 33 -2.88 -13.89 0.79
C GLU A 33 -2.88 -12.66 -0.13
N VAL A 34 -3.46 -11.56 0.37
CA VAL A 34 -3.50 -10.27 -0.33
C VAL A 34 -2.10 -9.68 -0.41
N GLN A 35 -1.32 -9.76 0.68
CA GLN A 35 0.07 -9.28 0.68
C GLN A 35 0.93 -9.99 -0.38
N ARG A 36 0.83 -11.32 -0.48
CA ARG A 36 1.57 -12.10 -1.48
C ARG A 36 1.18 -11.72 -2.91
N HIS A 37 -0.13 -11.59 -3.17
CA HIS A 37 -0.62 -11.16 -4.47
C HIS A 37 -0.15 -9.73 -4.83
N LEU A 38 -0.16 -8.83 -3.85
CA LEU A 38 0.36 -7.47 -4.00
C LEU A 38 1.85 -7.49 -4.37
N GLN A 39 2.68 -8.24 -3.63
CA GLN A 39 4.12 -8.33 -3.85
C GLN A 39 4.48 -8.85 -5.25
N HIS A 40 3.78 -9.88 -5.75
CA HIS A 40 4.02 -10.38 -7.11
C HIS A 40 3.64 -9.33 -8.18
N ARG A 41 2.47 -8.70 -8.03
CA ARG A 41 1.98 -7.73 -9.01
C ARG A 41 2.82 -6.45 -9.07
N ILE A 42 3.34 -5.98 -7.94
CA ILE A 42 4.23 -4.80 -7.94
C ILE A 42 5.59 -5.12 -8.55
N HIS A 43 6.10 -6.36 -8.43
CA HIS A 43 7.42 -6.74 -8.92
C HIS A 43 7.55 -6.49 -10.44
N ASP A 44 6.58 -6.96 -11.22
CA ASP A 44 6.58 -6.76 -12.67
C ASP A 44 6.53 -5.26 -13.04
N GLY A 45 5.72 -4.49 -12.32
CA GLY A 45 5.62 -3.04 -12.49
C GLY A 45 6.91 -2.30 -12.15
N ILE A 46 7.66 -2.77 -11.14
CA ILE A 46 8.96 -2.22 -10.75
C ILE A 46 9.99 -2.51 -11.85
N LEU A 47 10.09 -3.76 -12.32
CA LEU A 47 11.03 -4.13 -13.38
C LEU A 47 10.80 -3.33 -14.67
N GLN A 48 9.54 -3.14 -15.05
CA GLN A 48 9.17 -2.32 -16.20
C GLN A 48 9.61 -0.86 -16.03
N ARG A 49 9.39 -0.26 -14.85
CA ARG A 49 9.84 1.11 -14.56
C ARG A 49 11.35 1.25 -14.52
N MET A 50 12.06 0.29 -13.94
CA MET A 50 13.51 0.28 -13.92
C MET A 50 14.08 0.17 -15.34
N LYS A 51 13.46 -0.62 -16.21
CA LYS A 51 13.82 -0.70 -17.64
C LYS A 51 13.58 0.61 -18.38
N GLU A 52 12.43 1.25 -18.17
CA GLU A 52 12.11 2.56 -18.75
C GLU A 52 13.08 3.64 -18.27
N GLU A 53 13.38 3.65 -16.97
CA GLU A 53 14.32 4.59 -16.39
C GLU A 53 15.75 4.36 -16.87
N THR A 54 16.18 3.10 -16.97
CA THR A 54 17.48 2.73 -17.55
C THR A 54 17.58 3.19 -18.99
N THR A 55 16.54 2.96 -19.80
CA THR A 55 16.50 3.40 -21.20
C THR A 55 16.61 4.92 -21.27
N ARG A 56 15.84 5.65 -20.46
CA ARG A 56 15.84 7.12 -20.44
C ARG A 56 17.18 7.71 -20.00
N LYS A 57 17.77 7.19 -18.91
CA LYS A 57 19.02 7.70 -18.34
C LYS A 57 20.24 7.30 -19.18
N CYS A 58 20.24 6.10 -19.75
CA CYS A 58 21.38 5.56 -20.50
C CYS A 58 21.28 5.73 -22.02
N ILE A 59 20.26 6.45 -22.52
CA ILE A 59 20.01 6.63 -23.97
C ILE A 59 21.22 7.15 -24.73
N THR A 60 21.99 8.05 -24.12
CA THR A 60 23.19 8.65 -24.74
C THR A 60 24.30 7.62 -24.96
N PHE A 61 24.46 6.65 -24.04
CA PHE A 61 25.42 5.56 -24.19
C PHE A 61 24.96 4.54 -25.23
N ILE A 62 23.65 4.23 -25.25
CA ILE A 62 23.05 3.35 -26.26
C ILE A 62 23.29 3.92 -27.66
N GLN A 63 23.00 5.21 -27.86
CA GLN A 63 23.21 5.88 -29.15
C GLN A 63 24.68 5.89 -29.58
N LYS A 64 25.63 6.13 -28.65
CA LYS A 64 27.07 6.07 -28.96
C LYS A 64 27.51 4.67 -29.36
N TYR A 65 27.02 3.64 -28.67
CA TYR A 65 27.32 2.25 -29.02
C TYR A 65 26.75 1.90 -30.41
N GLU A 66 25.50 2.27 -30.67
CA GLU A 66 24.85 2.08 -31.97
C GLU A 66 25.61 2.78 -33.10
N GLN A 67 25.98 4.06 -32.92
CA GLN A 67 26.78 4.82 -33.88
C GLN A 67 28.13 4.17 -34.15
N CYS A 68 28.81 3.66 -33.12
CA CYS A 68 30.07 2.94 -33.28
C CYS A 68 29.85 1.66 -34.10
N VAL A 69 28.88 0.81 -33.74
CA VAL A 69 28.65 -0.46 -34.45
C VAL A 69 28.29 -0.21 -35.92
N ASN A 70 27.52 0.85 -36.22
CA ASN A 70 27.11 1.20 -37.57
C ASN A 70 28.22 1.86 -38.41
N SER A 71 29.26 2.42 -37.78
CA SER A 71 30.37 3.10 -38.47
C SER A 71 31.59 2.20 -38.69
N GLN A 72 31.78 1.16 -37.88
CA GLN A 72 32.91 0.24 -38.00
C GLN A 72 32.70 -0.71 -39.20
N LYS A 73 33.50 -0.58 -40.24
CA LYS A 73 33.57 -1.54 -41.37
C LYS A 73 34.97 -2.15 -41.46
N PRO A 74 35.10 -3.49 -41.59
CA PRO A 74 34.04 -4.50 -41.46
C PRO A 74 33.55 -4.55 -40.02
N TYR A 75 32.25 -4.78 -39.79
CA TYR A 75 31.52 -4.74 -38.49
C TYR A 75 32.25 -5.40 -37.30
N ASN A 76 33.30 -4.75 -36.81
CA ASN A 76 34.15 -5.25 -35.74
C ASN A 76 33.66 -4.67 -34.42
N MET A 77 32.64 -5.32 -33.86
CA MET A 77 31.99 -4.88 -32.61
C MET A 77 32.97 -4.77 -31.44
N LYS A 78 34.14 -5.43 -31.49
CA LYS A 78 35.16 -5.36 -30.43
C LYS A 78 35.70 -3.96 -30.23
N LEU A 79 35.79 -3.15 -31.30
CA LEU A 79 36.23 -1.76 -31.21
C LEU A 79 35.21 -0.88 -30.47
N CYS A 80 33.96 -1.31 -30.37
CA CYS A 80 32.88 -0.62 -29.68
C CYS A 80 32.67 -1.09 -28.24
N TYR A 81 33.50 -2.01 -27.73
CA TYR A 81 33.42 -2.49 -26.35
C TYR A 81 33.48 -1.37 -25.30
N PRO A 82 34.30 -0.30 -25.44
CA PRO A 82 34.26 0.81 -24.49
C PRO A 82 32.88 1.47 -24.37
N HIS A 83 32.13 1.57 -25.47
CA HIS A 83 30.77 2.12 -25.45
C HIS A 83 29.76 1.14 -24.84
N ARG A 84 29.88 -0.15 -25.15
CA ARG A 84 29.05 -1.20 -24.52
C ARG A 84 29.28 -1.25 -23.01
N ASP A 85 30.53 -1.17 -22.58
CA ASP A 85 30.90 -1.26 -21.17
C ASP A 85 30.45 0.00 -20.42
N ALA A 86 30.51 1.19 -21.05
CA ALA A 86 29.90 2.42 -20.52
C ALA A 86 28.37 2.31 -20.41
N MET A 87 27.70 1.75 -21.42
CA MET A 87 26.25 1.48 -21.39
C MET A 87 25.89 0.51 -20.25
N ASN A 88 26.65 -0.59 -20.10
CA ASN A 88 26.46 -1.56 -19.03
C ASN A 88 26.72 -0.94 -17.65
N GLY A 89 27.75 -0.09 -17.50
CA GLY A 89 28.02 0.63 -16.26
C GLY A 89 26.86 1.55 -15.87
N CYS A 90 26.31 2.31 -16.84
CA CYS A 90 25.12 3.12 -16.61
C CYS A 90 23.91 2.27 -16.21
N ALA A 91 23.67 1.14 -16.90
CA ALA A 91 22.56 0.26 -16.57
C ALA A 91 22.70 -0.36 -15.17
N GLN A 92 23.90 -0.73 -14.75
CA GLN A 92 24.17 -1.22 -13.39
C GLN A 92 23.92 -0.16 -12.32
N GLU A 93 24.26 1.10 -12.61
CA GLU A 93 24.02 2.20 -11.69
C GLU A 93 22.53 2.54 -11.53
N VAL A 94 21.76 2.47 -12.61
CA VAL A 94 20.29 2.62 -12.51
C VAL A 94 19.65 1.40 -11.85
N ASN A 95 20.14 0.20 -12.12
CA ASN A 95 19.60 -1.04 -11.57
C ASN A 95 20.15 -1.41 -10.18
N ARG A 96 20.56 -0.42 -9.38
CA ARG A 96 20.94 -0.66 -7.98
C ARG A 96 19.74 -1.17 -7.17
N GLU A 97 20.05 -2.00 -6.17
CA GLU A 97 19.07 -2.49 -5.19
C GLU A 97 18.35 -1.34 -4.48
N GLU A 98 19.07 -0.25 -4.19
CA GLU A 98 18.52 1.02 -3.67
C GLU A 98 17.31 1.52 -4.46
N ASN A 99 17.43 1.56 -5.79
CA ASN A 99 16.35 2.03 -6.65
C ASN A 99 15.19 1.04 -6.68
N TYR A 100 15.49 -0.26 -6.66
CA TYR A 100 14.48 -1.30 -6.60
C TYR A 100 13.62 -1.19 -5.34
N GLN A 101 14.24 -1.09 -4.15
CA GLN A 101 13.51 -0.98 -2.88
C GLN A 101 12.74 0.34 -2.78
N ARG A 102 13.29 1.45 -3.28
CA ARG A 102 12.57 2.72 -3.34
C ARG A 102 11.28 2.60 -4.16
N TYR A 103 11.34 1.97 -5.33
CA TYR A 103 10.14 1.70 -6.12
C TYR A 103 9.19 0.74 -5.41
N ARG A 104 9.71 -0.30 -4.76
CA ARG A 104 8.92 -1.26 -4.00
C ARG A 104 8.09 -0.60 -2.91
N ILE A 105 8.68 0.26 -2.08
CA ILE A 105 7.99 1.03 -1.03
C ILE A 105 6.88 1.89 -1.66
N MET A 106 7.19 2.64 -2.71
CA MET A 106 6.24 3.55 -3.35
C MET A 106 5.03 2.81 -3.95
N TYR A 107 5.28 1.69 -4.65
CA TYR A 107 4.23 0.87 -5.25
C TYR A 107 3.39 0.15 -4.20
N LEU A 108 4.04 -0.43 -3.17
CA LEU A 108 3.36 -1.12 -2.09
C LEU A 108 2.44 -0.17 -1.32
N ARG A 109 2.89 1.06 -1.06
CA ARG A 109 2.08 2.09 -0.38
C ARG A 109 0.83 2.42 -1.17
N GLY A 110 0.97 2.72 -2.46
CA GLY A 110 -0.16 3.06 -3.32
C GLY A 110 -1.19 1.94 -3.41
N GLU A 111 -0.74 0.69 -3.54
CA GLU A 111 -1.63 -0.45 -3.60
C GLU A 111 -2.30 -0.78 -2.25
N LEU A 112 -1.58 -0.65 -1.12
CA LEU A 112 -2.15 -0.85 0.22
C LEU A 112 -3.19 0.22 0.56
N LEU A 113 -2.93 1.49 0.25
CA LEU A 113 -3.90 2.56 0.42
C LEU A 113 -5.16 2.27 -0.38
N ARG A 114 -5.03 1.95 -1.67
CA ARG A 114 -6.16 1.59 -2.52
C ARG A 114 -6.94 0.38 -1.98
N TYR A 115 -6.24 -0.62 -1.44
CA TYR A 115 -6.89 -1.78 -0.82
C TYR A 115 -7.68 -1.39 0.43
N HIS A 116 -7.08 -0.60 1.33
CA HIS A 116 -7.73 -0.18 2.56
C HIS A 116 -8.89 0.79 2.33
N GLU A 117 -8.78 1.72 1.39
CA GLU A 117 -9.88 2.61 0.97
C GLU A 117 -11.07 1.80 0.46
N LYS A 118 -10.84 0.84 -0.44
CA LYS A 118 -11.90 -0.06 -0.94
C LYS A 118 -12.54 -0.86 0.19
N ARG A 119 -11.72 -1.34 1.14
CA ARG A 119 -12.21 -2.09 2.31
C ARG A 119 -13.06 -1.20 3.23
N ILE A 120 -12.66 0.04 3.47
CA ILE A 120 -13.41 1.00 4.28
C ILE A 120 -14.72 1.38 3.58
N ALA A 121 -14.67 1.68 2.27
CA ALA A 121 -15.86 1.96 1.47
C ALA A 121 -16.86 0.78 1.51
N GLY A 122 -16.38 -0.45 1.33
CA GLY A 122 -17.23 -1.64 1.44
C GLY A 122 -17.86 -1.81 2.83
N LYS A 123 -17.11 -1.53 3.91
CA LYS A 123 -17.65 -1.53 5.28
C LYS A 123 -18.68 -0.43 5.49
N MET A 124 -18.46 0.75 4.94
CA MET A 124 -19.39 1.87 5.03
C MET A 124 -20.71 1.56 4.32
N GLU A 125 -20.65 0.99 3.12
CA GLU A 125 -21.85 0.55 2.39
C GLU A 125 -22.60 -0.56 3.14
N ALA A 126 -21.89 -1.55 3.69
CA ALA A 126 -22.51 -2.58 4.52
C ALA A 126 -23.15 -2.00 5.80
N PHE A 127 -22.53 -0.98 6.41
CA PHE A 127 -23.08 -0.28 7.57
C PHE A 127 -24.34 0.50 7.19
N LYS A 128 -24.36 1.22 6.07
CA LYS A 128 -25.56 1.94 5.59
C LYS A 128 -26.76 1.01 5.41
N VAL A 129 -26.53 -0.19 4.87
CA VAL A 129 -27.59 -1.21 4.72
C VAL A 129 -28.15 -1.67 6.07
N LYS A 130 -27.29 -1.76 7.11
CA LYS A 130 -27.68 -2.20 8.46
C LYS A 130 -28.04 -1.05 9.41
N ALA A 131 -27.82 0.21 9.01
CA ALA A 131 -27.92 1.38 9.88
C ALA A 131 -29.30 1.56 10.52
N PRO A 132 -30.44 1.32 9.83
CA PRO A 132 -31.75 1.42 10.48
C PRO A 132 -31.87 0.51 11.71
N ASP A 133 -31.36 -0.72 11.61
CA ASP A 133 -31.39 -1.71 12.69
C ASP A 133 -30.34 -1.41 13.77
N ALA A 134 -29.13 -1.02 13.36
CA ALA A 134 -28.03 -0.71 14.29
C ALA A 134 -28.28 0.55 15.11
N ILE A 135 -28.88 1.59 14.54
CA ILE A 135 -29.24 2.82 15.27
C ILE A 135 -30.28 2.50 16.34
N ARG A 136 -31.22 1.59 16.07
CA ARG A 136 -32.23 1.18 17.05
C ARG A 136 -31.59 0.47 18.26
N GLY A 137 -30.61 -0.41 18.04
CA GLY A 137 -29.83 -1.04 19.12
C GLY A 137 -28.91 -0.06 19.87
N TRP A 138 -28.18 0.80 19.15
CA TRP A 138 -27.27 1.81 19.74
C TRP A 138 -28.01 2.78 20.68
N LYS A 139 -29.23 3.18 20.31
CA LYS A 139 -30.07 4.02 21.17
C LYS A 139 -30.42 3.34 22.50
N HIS A 140 -30.51 2.02 22.59
CA HIS A 140 -30.82 1.34 23.86
C HIS A 140 -29.59 1.21 24.78
N ASP A 141 -28.44 0.81 24.24
CA ASP A 141 -27.26 0.53 25.06
C ASP A 141 -26.54 1.79 25.55
N TYR A 142 -26.60 2.87 24.77
CA TYR A 142 -25.84 4.10 25.03
C TYR A 142 -26.70 5.27 25.52
N ALA A 143 -28.04 5.16 25.49
CA ALA A 143 -28.94 6.18 26.01
C ALA A 143 -28.59 6.64 27.44
N PRO A 144 -28.24 5.76 28.40
CA PRO A 144 -27.93 6.22 29.76
C PRO A 144 -26.63 7.01 29.84
N LYS A 145 -25.60 6.63 29.07
CA LYS A 145 -24.25 7.24 29.15
C LYS A 145 -24.18 8.59 28.43
N TYR A 146 -24.92 8.75 27.34
CA TYR A 146 -25.00 9.98 26.56
C TYR A 146 -26.31 10.74 26.78
N MET A 147 -27.06 10.41 27.83
CA MET A 147 -28.37 10.98 28.14
C MET A 147 -28.34 12.52 28.13
N HIS A 148 -27.31 13.11 28.76
CA HIS A 148 -27.07 14.56 28.78
C HIS A 148 -26.83 15.15 27.38
N MET A 149 -26.05 14.50 26.52
CA MET A 149 -25.83 14.96 25.14
C MET A 149 -27.09 14.78 24.26
N MET A 150 -27.92 13.77 24.57
CA MET A 150 -29.18 13.52 23.88
C MET A 150 -30.26 14.54 24.28
N GLU A 151 -30.28 14.98 25.55
CA GLU A 151 -31.11 16.09 26.03
C GLU A 151 -30.77 17.41 25.32
N ASP A 152 -29.47 17.72 25.16
CA ASP A 152 -29.01 18.89 24.39
C ASP A 152 -29.46 18.87 22.92
N LEU A 153 -29.56 17.66 22.33
CA LEU A 153 -30.03 17.44 20.96
C LEU A 153 -31.57 17.33 20.84
N GLY A 154 -32.31 17.50 21.94
CA GLY A 154 -33.78 17.45 21.97
C GLY A 154 -34.37 16.03 21.81
N ALA A 155 -33.56 14.98 21.99
CA ALA A 155 -34.03 13.60 21.96
C ALA A 155 -34.34 13.11 23.39
N ALA A 156 -35.63 13.03 23.74
CA ALA A 156 -36.05 12.44 25.01
C ALA A 156 -35.55 10.97 25.11
N PRO A 157 -35.02 10.54 26.27
CA PRO A 157 -34.49 9.20 26.43
C PRO A 157 -35.56 8.17 26.11
N LEU A 158 -35.23 7.23 25.21
CA LEU A 158 -36.12 6.15 24.82
C LEU A 158 -36.34 5.21 26.01
N GLY A 159 -37.45 5.44 26.70
CA GLY A 159 -38.25 4.40 27.30
C GLY A 159 -38.13 4.29 28.81
N ASN A 160 -39.18 4.77 29.48
CA ASN A 160 -39.69 4.11 30.66
C ASN A 160 -39.69 2.60 30.41
N ALA A 161 -38.92 1.87 31.22
CA ALA A 161 -39.00 0.43 31.33
C ALA A 161 -40.39 0.06 31.86
N VAL A 162 -41.37 -0.01 30.95
CA VAL A 162 -42.60 -0.79 31.15
C VAL A 162 -42.24 -2.21 30.71
N GLY A 163 -41.38 -2.84 31.51
CA GLY A 163 -41.09 -4.26 31.42
C GLY A 163 -42.06 -4.98 32.32
N THR A 164 -43.16 -5.42 31.73
CA THR A 164 -44.08 -6.43 32.24
C THR A 164 -43.31 -7.64 32.77
N ALA A 165 -43.03 -7.67 34.07
CA ALA A 165 -42.72 -8.89 34.78
C ALA A 165 -44.05 -9.46 35.29
N GLU A 166 -44.68 -10.27 34.44
CA GLU A 166 -45.67 -11.25 34.84
C GLU A 166 -45.01 -12.24 35.81
N GLU A 167 -44.90 -11.88 37.09
CA GLU A 167 -44.64 -12.86 38.14
C GLU A 167 -45.97 -13.37 38.69
N THR A 168 -46.39 -14.46 38.04
CA THR A 168 -47.32 -15.47 38.51
C THR A 168 -47.04 -15.93 39.95
N THR A 169 -48.14 -16.27 40.63
CA THR A 169 -48.31 -17.22 41.74
C THR A 169 -48.39 -16.66 43.18
N ASN A 170 -49.61 -16.63 43.73
CA ASN A 170 -50.05 -17.75 44.58
C ASN A 170 -51.57 -17.75 44.81
N SER A 171 -52.17 -18.91 44.53
CA SER A 171 -53.49 -19.34 44.95
C SER A 171 -53.60 -19.43 46.48
N LYS A 172 -54.62 -18.84 47.09
CA LYS A 172 -55.77 -19.52 47.73
C LYS A 172 -56.67 -18.49 48.43
#